data_AF-A0A524IE56-F1
#
_entry.id   AF-A0A524IE56-F1
#
_cell.length_a   1.000
_cell.length_b   1.000
_cell.length_c   1.000
_cell.angle_alpha   90.00
_cell.angle_beta   90.00
_cell.angle_gamma   90.00
#
_symmetry.space_group_name_H-M   'P 1'
#
loop_
_entity.id
_entity.type
_entity.pdbx_description
1 polymer ?
#
loop_
_entity_poly.entity_id
_entity_poly.type
_entity_poly.pdbx_seq_one_letter_code
_entity_poly.pdbx_strand_id
1 'polypeptide(L)'
;MSIQTKIRTRKSSPADRLEDLNVKTVFVLGPATQDCLKQTIVDACQLGLTVVALEDAIGRIEREGDTLREILSAGAHQATTADMEIH
;
A
#
# COMPACT_ATOMS: atom_id res chain seq x y z
N MET A 1 4.41 -41.71 13.09
CA MET A 1 4.79 -40.45 12.45
C MET A 1 3.56 -39.56 12.42
N SER A 2 3.46 -38.63 13.36
CA SER A 2 2.28 -37.77 13.49
C SER A 2 2.46 -36.53 12.62
N ILE A 3 1.69 -36.44 11.54
CA ILE A 3 1.63 -35.25 10.69
C ILE A 3 0.76 -34.25 11.44
N GLN A 4 1.37 -33.40 12.27
CA GLN A 4 0.67 -32.26 12.84
C GLN A 4 0.50 -31.22 11.73
N THR A 5 -0.60 -31.32 10.99
CA THR A 5 -1.09 -30.22 10.16
C THR A 5 -1.54 -29.12 11.11
N LYS A 6 -0.59 -28.27 11.50
CA LYS A 6 -0.81 -27.10 12.34
C LYS A 6 -1.75 -26.19 11.55
N ILE A 7 -3.05 -26.23 11.85
CA ILE A 7 -4.02 -25.27 11.36
C ILE A 7 -3.55 -23.91 11.87
N ARG A 8 -2.80 -23.22 11.02
CA ARG A 8 -2.17 -21.96 11.33
C ARG A 8 -3.25 -20.91 11.18
N THR A 9 -4.02 -20.67 12.24
CA THR A 9 -4.86 -19.47 12.35
C THR A 9 -3.93 -18.26 12.40
N ARG A 10 -3.31 -17.89 11.27
CA ARG A 10 -2.56 -16.65 11.16
C ARG A 10 -3.60 -15.54 11.23
N LYS A 11 -3.50 -14.67 12.22
CA LYS A 11 -3.76 -13.25 11.96
C LYS A 11 -2.76 -12.86 10.87
N SER A 12 -3.11 -13.08 9.61
CA SER A 12 -2.20 -12.76 8.50
C SER A 12 -2.22 -11.25 8.36
N SER A 13 -1.11 -10.61 8.70
CA SER A 13 -0.88 -9.22 8.32
C SER A 13 -1.11 -9.10 6.80
N PRO A 14 -1.62 -7.95 6.30
CA PRO A 14 -1.62 -7.67 4.87
C PRO A 14 -0.24 -7.92 4.24
N ALA A 15 0.85 -7.60 4.96
CA ALA A 15 2.22 -7.84 4.53
C ALA A 15 2.52 -9.33 4.26
N ASP A 16 2.19 -10.22 5.20
CA ASP A 16 2.37 -11.69 5.03
C ASP A 16 1.68 -12.18 3.75
N ARG A 17 0.48 -11.68 3.46
CA ARG A 17 -0.26 -12.09 2.27
C ARG A 17 0.35 -11.55 0.98
N LEU A 18 0.87 -10.33 0.99
CA LEU A 18 1.53 -9.73 -0.17
C LEU A 18 2.83 -10.48 -0.49
N GLU A 19 3.58 -10.89 0.53
CA GLU A 19 4.77 -11.74 0.39
C GLU A 19 4.39 -13.13 -0.15
N ASP A 20 3.38 -13.80 0.43
CA ASP A 20 2.91 -15.11 -0.03
C ASP A 20 2.45 -15.08 -1.51
N LEU A 21 1.91 -13.94 -1.98
CA LEU A 21 1.49 -13.71 -3.36
C LEU A 21 2.63 -13.21 -4.28
N ASN A 22 3.83 -13.04 -3.74
CA ASN A 22 5.00 -12.49 -4.44
C ASN A 22 4.71 -11.15 -5.14
N VAL A 23 3.90 -10.31 -4.50
CA VAL A 23 3.52 -8.99 -5.00
C VAL A 23 4.73 -8.07 -4.96
N LYS A 24 4.99 -7.38 -6.08
CA LYS A 24 6.06 -6.38 -6.19
C LYS A 24 5.54 -4.96 -6.13
N THR A 25 4.29 -4.75 -6.53
CA THR A 25 3.70 -3.42 -6.71
C THR A 25 2.35 -3.36 -6.02
N VAL A 26 2.12 -2.31 -5.24
CA VAL A 26 0.87 -2.04 -4.53
C VAL A 26 0.34 -0.67 -4.96
N PHE A 27 -0.90 -0.65 -5.42
CA PHE A 27 -1.64 0.57 -5.71
C PHE A 27 -2.50 0.92 -4.49
N VAL A 28 -2.32 2.13 -3.97
CA VAL A 28 -3.00 2.62 -2.76
C VAL A 28 -4.04 3.65 -3.16
N LEU A 29 -5.27 3.41 -2.73
CA LEU A 29 -6.45 4.23 -2.98
C LEU A 29 -7.39 4.15 -1.77
N GLY A 30 -8.33 5.10 -1.67
CA GLY A 30 -9.44 5.01 -0.73
C GLY A 30 -9.73 6.29 0.06
N PRO A 31 -10.91 6.35 0.71
CA PRO A 31 -11.33 7.47 1.54
C PRO A 31 -10.70 7.32 2.94
N ALA A 32 -9.38 7.37 3.02
CA ALA A 32 -8.70 7.30 4.29
C ALA A 32 -8.36 8.71 4.78
N THR A 33 -8.57 8.93 6.07
CA THR A 33 -7.90 10.01 6.80
C THR A 33 -6.39 9.95 6.52
N GLN A 34 -5.76 11.11 6.35
CA GLN A 34 -4.37 11.28 5.92
C GLN A 34 -3.40 10.30 6.61
N ASP A 35 -3.59 10.09 7.91
CA ASP A 35 -2.69 9.27 8.74
C ASP A 35 -2.71 7.77 8.40
N CYS A 36 -3.88 7.19 8.11
CA CYS A 36 -3.97 5.76 7.82
C CYS A 36 -3.31 5.43 6.47
N LEU A 37 -3.51 6.32 5.49
CA LEU A 37 -2.96 6.14 4.16
C LEU A 37 -1.45 6.34 4.15
N LYS A 38 -0.98 7.39 4.84
CA LYS A 38 0.43 7.67 5.04
C LYS A 38 1.15 6.49 5.69
N GLN A 39 0.65 5.99 6.82
CA GLN A 39 1.30 4.88 7.52
C GLN A 39 1.37 3.63 6.63
N THR A 40 0.28 3.33 5.92
CA THR A 40 0.24 2.18 4.99
C THR A 40 1.27 2.31 3.88
N ILE A 41 1.42 3.50 3.29
CA ILE A 41 2.40 3.74 2.23
C ILE A 41 3.83 3.61 2.76
N VAL A 42 4.13 4.24 3.91
CA VAL A 42 5.46 4.19 4.52
C VAL A 42 5.84 2.75 4.86
N ASP A 43 4.93 1.99 5.48
CA ASP A 43 5.16 0.58 5.81
C ASP A 43 5.40 -0.25 4.53
N ALA A 44 4.62 -0.03 3.48
CA ALA A 44 4.79 -0.74 2.21
C ALA A 44 6.13 -0.40 1.51
N CYS A 45 6.56 0.86 1.53
CA CYS A 45 7.88 1.27 1.03
C CYS A 45 9.01 0.64 1.84
N GLN A 46 8.89 0.57 3.18
CA GLN A 46 9.87 -0.09 4.05
C GLN A 46 9.97 -1.59 3.81
N LEU A 47 8.87 -2.24 3.37
CA LEU A 47 8.86 -3.63 2.94
C LEU A 47 9.50 -3.85 1.56
N GLY A 48 9.97 -2.78 0.90
CA GLY A 48 10.60 -2.85 -0.43
C GLY A 48 9.61 -3.02 -1.57
N LEU A 49 8.32 -2.78 -1.33
CA LEU A 49 7.30 -2.82 -2.37
C LEU A 49 7.36 -1.53 -3.20
N THR A 50 7.09 -1.65 -4.50
CA THR A 50 6.81 -0.48 -5.34
C THR A 50 5.41 0.03 -4.98
N VAL A 51 5.32 1.22 -4.38
CA VAL A 51 4.05 1.80 -3.96
C VAL A 51 3.63 2.88 -4.93
N VAL A 52 2.38 2.83 -5.39
CA VAL A 52 1.77 3.85 -6.27
C VAL A 52 0.53 4.41 -5.59
N ALA A 53 0.55 5.70 -5.25
CA ALA A 53 -0.59 6.42 -4.68
C ALA A 53 -1.41 7.07 -5.80
N LEU A 54 -2.71 6.76 -5.86
CA LEU A 54 -3.63 7.28 -6.88
C LEU A 54 -4.30 8.56 -6.41
N GLU A 55 -3.83 9.71 -6.90
CA GLU A 55 -4.21 11.02 -6.37
C GLU A 55 -5.71 11.35 -6.50
N ASP A 56 -6.34 10.81 -7.54
CA ASP A 56 -7.74 11.01 -7.89
C ASP A 56 -8.67 10.00 -7.21
N ALA A 57 -8.11 8.91 -6.68
CA ALA A 57 -8.82 7.86 -5.93
C ALA A 57 -8.61 7.94 -4.41
N ILE A 58 -7.71 8.81 -3.95
CA ILE A 58 -7.53 9.12 -2.53
C ILE A 58 -8.29 10.42 -2.26
N GLY A 59 -9.45 10.29 -1.61
CA GLY A 59 -10.42 11.38 -1.47
C GLY A 59 -9.76 12.68 -1.03
N ARG A 60 -9.84 13.71 -1.91
CA ARG A 60 -9.20 15.04 -1.83
C ARG A 60 -8.16 15.07 -0.71
N ILE A 61 -7.01 14.41 -0.92
CA ILE A 61 -5.86 14.63 -0.04
C ILE A 61 -5.75 16.15 0.02
N GLU A 62 -5.89 16.72 1.22
CA GLU A 62 -5.80 18.16 1.34
C GLU A 62 -4.49 18.53 0.67
N ARG A 63 -4.54 19.43 -0.31
CA ARG A 63 -3.35 19.96 -0.97
C ARG A 63 -2.47 20.75 0.03
N GLU A 64 -2.72 20.62 1.33
CA GLU A 64 -1.72 20.75 2.38
C GLU A 64 -0.59 19.78 2.06
N GLY A 65 0.38 20.28 1.30
CA GLY A 65 1.40 19.50 0.62
C GLY A 65 2.30 18.65 1.51
N ASP A 66 2.11 18.65 2.83
CA ASP A 66 2.92 17.92 3.79
C ASP A 66 2.69 16.41 3.69
N THR A 67 1.44 15.94 3.64
CA THR A 67 1.19 14.49 3.54
C THR A 67 1.70 13.92 2.21
N LEU A 68 1.48 14.65 1.10
CA LEU A 68 1.98 14.24 -0.22
C LEU A 68 3.51 14.23 -0.26
N ARG A 69 4.17 15.26 0.29
CA ARG A 69 5.63 15.31 0.37
C ARG A 69 6.19 14.17 1.20
N GLU A 70 5.55 13.84 2.31
CA GLU A 70 6.01 12.75 3.19
C GLU A 70 5.91 11.39 2.49
N ILE A 71 4.81 11.09 1.81
CA ILE A 71 4.66 9.79 1.11
C ILE A 71 5.61 9.68 -0.09
N LEU A 72 5.83 10.77 -0.83
CA LEU A 72 6.83 10.81 -1.91
C LEU A 72 8.25 10.65 -1.37
N SER A 73 8.55 11.30 -0.23
CA SER A 73 9.86 11.18 0.44
C SER A 73 10.11 9.78 1.00
N ALA A 74 9.05 9.03 1.33
CA ALA A 74 9.13 7.63 1.72
C ALA A 74 9.43 6.68 0.54
N GLY A 75 9.37 7.17 -0.70
CA GLY A 75 9.65 6.40 -1.92
C GLY A 75 8.41 5.94 -2.69
N ALA A 76 7.23 6.49 -2.40
CA ALA A 76 6.04 6.22 -3.19
C ALA A 76 6.06 6.99 -4.51
N HIS A 77 5.45 6.40 -5.54
CA HIS A 77 5.16 7.05 -6.80
C HIS A 77 3.73 7.60 -6.78
N GLN A 78 3.52 8.71 -7.47
CA GLN A 78 2.20 9.31 -7.66
C GLN A 78 1.73 9.01 -9.09
N ALA A 79 0.46 8.64 -9.22
CA ALA A 79 -0.20 8.45 -10.50
C ALA A 79 -1.67 8.86 -10.38
N THR A 80 -2.32 9.05 -11.52
CA THR A 80 -3.78 9.15 -11.63
C THR A 80 -4.34 7.83 -12.14
N THR A 81 -5.64 7.60 -11.95
CA THR A 81 -6.29 6.43 -12.59
C THR A 81 -6.20 6.47 -14.11
N ALA A 82 -6.08 7.66 -14.72
CA ALA A 82 -5.89 7.81 -16.17
C ALA A 82 -4.53 7.26 -16.64
N ASP A 83 -3.49 7.32 -15.80
CA ASP A 83 -2.16 6.79 -16.11
C ASP A 83 -2.12 5.25 -16.10
N MET A 84 -3.16 4.58 -15.59
CA MET A 84 -3.12 3.14 -15.37
C MET A 84 -3.42 2.29 -16.60
N GLU A 85 -3.82 2.88 -17.75
CA GLU A 85 -4.16 2.20 -19.04
C GLU A 85 -4.34 0.67 -18.93
N ILE A 86 -5.35 0.23 -18.16
CA ILE A 86 -5.66 -1.19 -18.03
C ILE A 86 -6.53 -1.54 -19.24
N HIS A 87 -5.91 -2.03 -20.31
CA HIS A 87 -6.57 -2.67 -21.45
C HIS A 87 -6.74 -4.17 -21.21
#